data_AF-A0A938PFM9-F1
#
_entry.id   AF-A0A938PFM9-F1
#
_cell.length_a   1.000
_cell.length_b   1.000
_cell.length_c   1.000
_cell.angle_alpha   90.00
_cell.angle_beta   90.00
_cell.angle_gamma   90.00
#
_symmetry.space_group_name_H-M   'P 1'
#
loop_
_entity.id
_entity.type
_entity.pdbx_description
1 polymer ?
#
loop_
_entity_poly.entity_id
_entity_poly.type
_entity_poly.pdbx_seq_one_letter_code
_entity_poly.pdbx_strand_id
1 'polypeptide(L)'
;MKKITLLSFSILFIFSFATLAQENTFEKIKQEYEAFQYAKVIEVSTNFASHGNMSDSLKIDIYLMRAVSFYSIGKEDSTRNNFFEILLLKKDYNPDPAKISPKLISIFNSVKNDFIKTHTPQIEQIDSTDNQSALIQINPAFKYSILQNFIVPGWGQIKSGSLTKGITLATLSTANLAAMIYFISNTNKKEHDYLIETDKSLFQQKYDSFNSSFKTRNILIASYVVIWLYSQLDFLFISGSNSSENNFISTTRLLIETAYYGVQLSYRLPLQF
;
A
#
# COMPACT_ATOMS: atom_id res chain seq x y z
N MET A 1 19.98 -33.24 35.29
CA MET A 1 19.22 -33.77 34.13
C MET A 1 17.73 -33.41 34.14
N LYS A 2 17.01 -33.37 35.28
CA LYS A 2 15.56 -33.01 35.33
C LYS A 2 15.17 -31.59 34.85
N LYS A 3 16.10 -30.62 34.82
CA LYS A 3 15.80 -29.24 34.39
C LYS A 3 15.72 -29.07 32.86
N ILE A 4 16.40 -29.93 32.09
CA ILE A 4 16.42 -29.85 30.62
C ILE A 4 15.14 -30.45 30.02
N THR A 5 14.58 -31.49 30.65
CA THR A 5 13.30 -32.08 30.22
C THR A 5 12.10 -31.16 30.47
N LEU A 6 12.12 -30.33 31.52
CA LEU A 6 11.05 -29.36 31.80
C LEU A 6 11.03 -28.19 30.79
N LEU A 7 12.21 -27.76 30.33
CA LEU A 7 12.34 -26.68 29.34
C LEU A 7 11.83 -27.15 27.96
N SER A 8 12.15 -28.38 27.56
CA SER A 8 11.71 -28.97 26.29
C SER A 8 10.18 -29.11 26.22
N PHE A 9 9.54 -29.49 27.34
CA PHE A 9 8.08 -29.61 27.43
C PHE A 9 7.37 -28.25 27.33
N SER A 10 7.96 -27.18 27.89
CA SER A 10 7.39 -25.83 27.83
C SER A 10 7.47 -25.22 26.42
N ILE A 11 8.54 -25.50 25.68
CA ILE A 11 8.70 -25.03 24.28
C ILE A 11 7.71 -25.74 23.34
N LEU A 12 7.48 -27.05 23.53
CA LEU A 12 6.47 -27.80 22.77
C LEU A 12 5.04 -27.34 23.06
N PHE A 13 4.75 -26.87 24.28
CA PHE A 13 3.42 -26.35 24.63
C PHE A 13 3.12 -25.01 23.94
N ILE A 14 4.11 -24.13 23.81
CA ILE A 14 3.95 -22.82 23.15
C ILE A 14 3.73 -22.98 21.63
N PHE A 15 4.35 -23.98 21.00
CA PHE A 15 4.19 -24.22 19.56
C PHE A 15 2.78 -24.71 19.20
N SER A 16 2.12 -25.46 20.10
CA SER A 16 0.75 -25.97 19.88
C SER A 16 -0.34 -24.89 19.94
N PHE A 17 -0.11 -23.76 20.63
CA PHE A 17 -1.10 -22.66 20.65
C PHE A 17 -1.07 -21.80 19.38
N ALA A 18 0.08 -21.71 18.71
CA ALA A 18 0.20 -20.90 17.50
C ALA A 18 -0.61 -21.48 16.33
N THR A 19 -0.72 -22.82 16.24
CA THR A 19 -1.52 -23.49 15.20
C THR A 19 -3.03 -23.35 15.43
N LEU A 20 -3.49 -23.46 16.69
CA LEU A 20 -4.91 -23.34 17.06
C LEU A 20 -5.50 -21.94 16.80
N ALA A 21 -4.71 -20.88 16.99
CA ALA A 21 -5.16 -19.50 16.75
C ALA A 21 -5.42 -19.21 15.26
N GLN A 22 -4.65 -19.85 14.37
CA GLN A 22 -4.76 -19.65 12.92
C GLN A 22 -5.99 -20.36 12.35
N GLU A 23 -6.29 -21.57 12.84
CA GLU A 23 -7.46 -22.37 12.43
C GLU A 23 -8.79 -21.67 12.79
N ASN A 24 -8.86 -21.07 13.98
CA ASN A 24 -10.05 -20.31 14.41
C ASN A 24 -10.34 -19.08 13.51
N THR A 25 -9.30 -18.44 12.96
CA THR A 25 -9.49 -17.25 12.11
C THR A 25 -10.01 -17.62 10.72
N PHE A 26 -9.53 -18.71 10.12
CA PHE A 26 -10.06 -19.19 8.84
C PHE A 26 -11.53 -19.62 8.95
N GLU A 27 -11.88 -20.39 9.98
CA GLU A 27 -13.27 -20.80 10.22
C GLU A 27 -14.18 -19.59 10.40
N LYS A 28 -13.72 -18.53 11.06
CA LYS A 28 -14.46 -17.27 11.15
C LYS A 28 -14.70 -16.62 9.78
N ILE A 29 -13.68 -16.56 8.91
CA ILE A 29 -13.83 -16.00 7.55
C ILE A 29 -14.87 -16.82 6.77
N LYS A 30 -14.77 -18.15 6.84
CA LYS A 30 -15.68 -19.08 6.18
C LYS A 30 -17.11 -18.93 6.69
N GLN A 31 -17.30 -18.84 8.00
CA GLN A 31 -18.61 -18.64 8.61
C GLN A 31 -19.26 -17.32 8.13
N GLU A 32 -18.52 -16.21 8.11
CA GLU A 32 -19.03 -14.93 7.61
C GLU A 32 -19.33 -14.98 6.10
N TYR A 33 -18.55 -15.76 5.34
CA TYR A 33 -18.78 -15.98 3.91
C TYR A 33 -20.06 -16.79 3.65
N GLU A 34 -20.26 -17.87 4.39
CA GLU A 34 -21.47 -18.70 4.34
C GLU A 34 -22.72 -17.93 4.83
N ALA A 35 -22.54 -16.97 5.74
CA ALA A 35 -23.57 -16.04 6.19
C ALA A 35 -23.81 -14.85 5.23
N PHE A 36 -23.16 -14.84 4.06
CA PHE A 36 -23.22 -13.77 3.05
C PHE A 36 -22.81 -12.37 3.57
N GLN A 37 -22.03 -12.31 4.65
CA GLN A 37 -21.53 -11.07 5.25
C GLN A 37 -20.26 -10.59 4.54
N TYR A 38 -20.37 -10.31 3.23
CA TYR A 38 -19.22 -10.05 2.35
C TYR A 38 -18.30 -8.92 2.83
N ALA A 39 -18.85 -7.84 3.42
CA ALA A 39 -18.06 -6.76 3.99
C ALA A 39 -17.16 -7.23 5.14
N LYS A 40 -17.69 -8.10 6.01
CA LYS A 40 -16.93 -8.68 7.14
C LYS A 40 -15.90 -9.69 6.67
N VAL A 41 -16.21 -10.49 5.64
CA VAL A 41 -15.22 -11.39 5.00
C VAL A 41 -13.99 -10.60 4.58
N ILE A 42 -14.19 -9.45 3.92
CA ILE A 42 -13.10 -8.57 3.49
C ILE A 42 -12.32 -8.02 4.68
N GLU A 43 -13.00 -7.53 5.72
CA GLU A 43 -12.36 -6.98 6.93
C GLU A 43 -11.51 -8.03 7.66
N VAL A 44 -12.11 -9.17 8.02
CA VAL A 44 -11.47 -10.22 8.81
C VAL A 44 -10.30 -10.85 8.04
N SER A 45 -10.48 -11.11 6.75
CA SER A 45 -9.43 -11.70 5.92
C SER A 45 -8.25 -10.76 5.66
N THR A 46 -8.47 -9.43 5.60
CA THR A 46 -7.39 -8.45 5.42
C THR A 46 -6.45 -8.45 6.62
N ASN A 47 -7.03 -8.48 7.84
CA ASN A 47 -6.26 -8.57 9.08
C ASN A 47 -5.51 -9.91 9.21
N PHE A 48 -6.05 -10.98 8.62
CA PHE A 48 -5.44 -12.30 8.68
C PHE A 48 -4.26 -12.47 7.71
N ALA A 49 -4.36 -11.87 6.51
CA ALA A 49 -3.29 -11.92 5.50
C ALA A 49 -1.98 -11.27 5.97
N SER A 50 -2.01 -10.38 6.97
CA SER A 50 -0.84 -9.67 7.49
C SER A 50 -0.10 -10.39 8.63
N HIS A 51 -0.62 -11.49 9.19
CA HIS A 51 -0.15 -12.01 10.49
C HIS A 51 0.24 -13.50 10.57
N GLY A 52 0.33 -14.26 9.46
CA GLY A 52 0.57 -15.72 9.57
C GLY A 52 1.41 -16.37 8.48
N ASN A 53 2.28 -17.32 8.90
CA ASN A 53 2.79 -18.38 8.03
C ASN A 53 1.65 -19.34 7.73
N MET A 54 1.09 -19.27 6.53
CA MET A 54 -0.07 -20.05 6.11
C MET A 54 0.27 -20.91 4.91
N SER A 55 -0.32 -22.11 4.82
CA SER A 55 -0.22 -22.94 3.63
C SER A 55 -0.86 -22.24 2.42
N ASP A 56 -0.29 -22.46 1.24
CA ASP A 56 -0.77 -21.80 0.03
C ASP A 56 -2.19 -22.24 -0.34
N SER A 57 -2.59 -23.48 0.00
CA SER A 57 -3.97 -23.93 -0.17
C SER A 57 -4.96 -23.05 0.60
N LEU A 58 -4.68 -22.75 1.87
CA LEU A 58 -5.57 -21.94 2.70
C LEU A 58 -5.62 -20.49 2.22
N LYS A 59 -4.48 -19.95 1.77
CA LYS A 59 -4.42 -18.60 1.16
C LYS A 59 -5.28 -18.53 -0.10
N ILE A 60 -5.22 -19.55 -0.96
CA ILE A 60 -6.03 -19.61 -2.18
C ILE A 60 -7.53 -19.57 -1.82
N ASP A 61 -7.96 -20.35 -0.82
CA ASP A 61 -9.36 -20.37 -0.39
C ASP A 61 -9.80 -18.99 0.15
N ILE A 62 -8.95 -18.34 0.95
CA ILE A 62 -9.22 -16.99 1.46
C ILE A 62 -9.30 -15.97 0.34
N TYR A 63 -8.33 -15.96 -0.58
CA TYR A 63 -8.36 -15.05 -1.73
C TYR A 63 -9.58 -15.29 -2.61
N LEU A 64 -10.02 -16.54 -2.77
CA LEU A 64 -11.22 -16.86 -3.51
C LEU A 64 -12.47 -16.29 -2.82
N MET A 65 -12.63 -16.52 -1.51
CA MET A 65 -13.72 -15.95 -0.72
C MET A 65 -13.73 -14.42 -0.78
N ARG A 66 -12.55 -13.78 -0.72
CA ARG A 66 -12.40 -12.32 -0.89
C ARG A 66 -12.79 -11.87 -2.29
N ALA A 67 -12.34 -12.56 -3.34
CA ALA A 67 -12.64 -12.21 -4.73
C ALA A 67 -14.16 -12.20 -4.96
N VAL A 68 -14.86 -13.23 -4.47
CA VAL A 68 -16.32 -13.31 -4.51
C VAL A 68 -16.95 -12.18 -3.70
N SER A 69 -16.47 -11.94 -2.48
CA SER A 69 -17.00 -10.90 -1.59
C SER A 69 -16.85 -9.50 -2.18
N PHE A 70 -15.69 -9.18 -2.76
CA PHE A 70 -15.45 -7.91 -3.45
C PHE A 70 -16.36 -7.73 -4.66
N TYR A 71 -16.59 -8.80 -5.42
CA TYR A 71 -17.47 -8.77 -6.57
C TYR A 71 -18.92 -8.50 -6.15
N SER A 72 -19.39 -9.17 -5.09
CA SER A 72 -20.74 -8.97 -4.55
C SER A 72 -20.99 -7.54 -4.06
N ILE A 73 -19.95 -6.78 -3.69
CA ILE A 73 -20.07 -5.36 -3.29
C ILE A 73 -19.64 -4.38 -4.40
N GLY A 74 -19.51 -4.85 -5.64
CA GLY A 74 -19.24 -4.00 -6.81
C GLY A 74 -17.80 -3.52 -6.97
N LYS A 75 -16.83 -4.14 -6.28
CA LYS A 75 -15.40 -3.79 -6.35
C LYS A 75 -14.62 -4.73 -7.29
N GLU A 76 -14.90 -4.64 -8.59
CA GLU A 76 -14.32 -5.54 -9.61
C GLU A 76 -12.78 -5.51 -9.66
N ASP A 77 -12.15 -4.35 -9.50
CA ASP A 77 -10.68 -4.26 -9.48
C ASP A 77 -10.06 -5.06 -8.33
N SER A 78 -10.70 -5.02 -7.16
CA SER A 78 -10.26 -5.80 -5.99
C SER A 78 -10.49 -7.30 -6.21
N THR A 79 -11.57 -7.68 -6.89
CA THR A 79 -11.79 -9.07 -7.33
C THR A 79 -10.66 -9.54 -8.24
N ARG A 80 -10.30 -8.75 -9.26
CA ARG A 80 -9.20 -9.07 -10.18
C ARG A 80 -7.88 -9.25 -9.45
N ASN A 81 -7.56 -8.36 -8.51
CA ASN A 81 -6.33 -8.45 -7.73
C ASN A 81 -6.28 -9.75 -6.89
N ASN A 82 -7.37 -10.15 -6.25
CA ASN A 82 -7.38 -11.41 -5.49
C ASN A 82 -7.20 -12.64 -6.40
N PHE A 83 -7.74 -12.63 -7.63
CA PHE A 83 -7.47 -13.69 -8.61
C PHE A 83 -6.01 -13.69 -9.08
N PHE A 84 -5.40 -12.53 -9.23
CA PHE A 84 -3.97 -12.42 -9.54
C PHE A 84 -3.10 -13.01 -8.43
N GLU A 85 -3.42 -12.74 -7.15
CA GLU A 85 -2.74 -13.33 -6.00
C GLU A 85 -2.85 -14.86 -5.96
N ILE A 86 -4.01 -15.42 -6.34
CA ILE A 86 -4.17 -16.88 -6.49
C ILE A 86 -3.20 -17.43 -7.54
N LEU A 87 -3.04 -16.76 -8.68
CA LEU A 87 -2.14 -17.20 -9.76
C LEU A 87 -0.66 -17.07 -9.40
N LEU A 88 -0.30 -16.11 -8.54
CA LEU A 88 1.05 -16.03 -7.96
C LEU A 88 1.38 -17.25 -7.10
N LEU A 89 0.40 -17.76 -6.33
CA LEU A 89 0.56 -18.95 -5.50
C LEU A 89 0.50 -20.24 -6.33
N LYS A 90 -0.44 -20.33 -7.28
CA LYS A 90 -0.67 -21.52 -8.10
C LYS A 90 -1.04 -21.14 -9.54
N LYS A 91 -0.04 -21.13 -10.42
CA LYS A 91 -0.15 -20.69 -11.83
C LYS A 91 -1.17 -21.48 -12.65
N ASP A 92 -1.31 -22.77 -12.37
CA ASP A 92 -2.21 -23.68 -13.07
C ASP A 92 -3.62 -23.74 -12.44
N TYR A 93 -3.90 -22.92 -11.43
CA TYR A 93 -5.20 -22.89 -10.75
C TYR A 93 -6.35 -22.64 -11.73
N ASN A 94 -7.46 -23.35 -11.51
CA ASN A 94 -8.73 -23.14 -12.19
C ASN A 94 -9.85 -23.19 -11.14
N PRO A 95 -10.66 -22.13 -11.00
CA PRO A 95 -11.78 -22.12 -10.09
C PRO A 95 -12.83 -23.16 -10.47
N ASP A 96 -13.44 -23.81 -9.48
CA ASP A 96 -14.48 -24.81 -9.68
C ASP A 96 -15.79 -24.15 -10.16
N PRO A 97 -16.26 -24.44 -11.38
CA PRO A 97 -17.49 -23.84 -11.92
C PRO A 97 -18.76 -24.18 -11.15
N ALA A 98 -18.75 -25.27 -10.37
CA ALA A 98 -19.89 -25.64 -9.53
C ALA A 98 -20.03 -24.76 -8.29
N LYS A 99 -18.95 -24.06 -7.89
CA LYS A 99 -18.88 -23.27 -6.65
C LYS A 99 -18.93 -21.76 -6.90
N ILE A 100 -18.78 -21.31 -8.14
CA ILE A 100 -18.52 -19.91 -8.47
C ILE A 100 -19.35 -19.52 -9.69
N SER A 101 -19.86 -18.29 -9.70
CA SER A 101 -20.69 -17.81 -10.80
C SER A 101 -19.94 -17.77 -12.14
N PRO A 102 -20.62 -18.02 -13.28
CA PRO A 102 -20.00 -17.93 -14.61
C PRO A 102 -19.33 -16.58 -14.91
N LYS A 103 -19.86 -15.50 -14.33
CA LYS A 103 -19.29 -14.16 -14.51
C LYS A 103 -17.94 -14.01 -13.81
N LEU A 104 -17.79 -14.53 -12.59
CA LEU A 104 -16.51 -14.55 -11.89
C LEU A 104 -15.47 -15.45 -12.61
N ILE A 105 -15.90 -16.56 -13.21
CA ILE A 105 -15.04 -17.40 -14.05
C ILE A 105 -14.53 -16.59 -15.26
N SER A 106 -15.40 -15.82 -15.91
CA SER A 106 -14.99 -14.94 -17.01
C SER A 106 -13.95 -13.91 -16.57
N ILE A 107 -14.11 -13.31 -15.37
CA ILE A 107 -13.14 -12.37 -14.80
C ILE A 107 -11.81 -13.08 -14.52
N PHE A 108 -11.84 -14.24 -13.86
CA PHE A 108 -10.65 -15.03 -13.59
C PHE A 108 -9.88 -15.38 -14.86
N ASN A 109 -10.57 -15.84 -15.92
CA ASN A 109 -9.94 -16.18 -17.19
C ASN A 109 -9.25 -14.97 -17.85
N SER A 110 -9.86 -13.78 -17.78
CA SER A 110 -9.21 -12.55 -18.22
C SER A 110 -7.92 -12.29 -17.44
N VAL A 111 -7.97 -12.37 -16.10
CA VAL A 111 -6.80 -12.16 -15.24
C VAL A 111 -5.71 -13.19 -15.53
N LYS A 112 -6.08 -14.46 -15.75
CA LYS A 112 -5.14 -15.53 -16.11
C LYS A 112 -4.45 -15.30 -17.45
N ASN A 113 -5.19 -14.82 -18.45
CA ASN A 113 -4.60 -14.45 -19.73
C ASN A 113 -3.61 -13.29 -19.58
N ASP A 114 -3.96 -12.26 -18.81
CA ASP A 114 -3.09 -11.12 -18.53
C ASP A 114 -1.83 -11.55 -17.76
N PHE A 115 -2.00 -12.46 -16.79
CA PHE A 115 -0.90 -13.05 -16.02
C PHE A 115 0.07 -13.84 -16.90
N ILE A 116 -0.42 -14.72 -17.78
CA ILE A 116 0.42 -15.52 -18.69
C ILE A 116 1.24 -14.62 -19.61
N LYS A 117 0.62 -13.58 -20.19
CA LYS A 117 1.30 -12.61 -21.07
C LYS A 117 2.45 -11.87 -20.38
N THR A 118 2.33 -11.62 -19.09
CA THR A 118 3.28 -10.80 -18.31
C THR A 118 4.33 -11.62 -17.55
N HIS A 119 4.05 -12.89 -17.22
CA HIS A 119 4.89 -13.70 -16.32
C HIS A 119 5.42 -15.00 -16.94
N THR A 120 5.08 -15.30 -18.19
CA THR A 120 5.73 -16.37 -18.95
C THR A 120 6.90 -15.75 -19.71
N PRO A 121 8.16 -16.14 -19.46
CA PRO A 121 9.25 -15.74 -20.33
C PRO A 121 8.90 -16.23 -21.73
N GLN A 122 8.75 -15.29 -22.67
CA GLN A 122 8.58 -15.65 -24.07
C GLN A 122 9.82 -16.45 -24.45
N ILE A 123 9.62 -17.74 -24.76
CA ILE A 123 10.60 -18.50 -25.53
C ILE A 123 10.53 -17.83 -26.90
N GLU A 124 11.42 -16.87 -27.13
CA GLU A 124 11.58 -16.19 -28.42
C GLU A 124 11.88 -17.27 -29.47
N GLN A 125 10.86 -17.61 -30.25
CA GLN A 125 11.12 -18.01 -31.63
C GLN A 125 11.49 -16.72 -32.35
N ILE A 126 12.78 -16.62 -32.66
CA ILE A 126 13.37 -15.60 -33.51
C ILE A 126 12.66 -15.69 -34.86
N ASP A 127 11.74 -14.76 -35.11
CA ASP A 127 11.48 -14.29 -36.46
C ASP A 127 11.37 -12.78 -36.43
N SER A 128 12.17 -12.19 -37.31
CA SER A 128 12.46 -10.78 -37.42
C SER A 128 11.21 -9.96 -37.70
N THR A 129 11.01 -8.84 -36.99
CA THR A 129 10.81 -7.49 -37.55
C THR A 129 10.41 -6.54 -36.42
N ASP A 130 11.35 -5.67 -36.07
CA ASP A 130 11.16 -4.26 -35.74
C ASP A 130 9.90 -3.86 -34.96
N ASN A 131 10.02 -3.80 -33.63
CA ASN A 131 9.44 -2.77 -32.75
C ASN A 131 9.90 -3.04 -31.32
N GLN A 132 11.12 -2.61 -30.99
CA GLN A 132 11.56 -2.55 -29.60
C GLN A 132 10.88 -1.37 -28.89
N SER A 133 9.65 -1.55 -28.43
CA SER A 133 9.16 -0.79 -27.29
C SER A 133 9.93 -1.27 -26.07
N ALA A 134 10.91 -0.47 -25.64
CA ALA A 134 11.66 -0.68 -24.40
C ALA A 134 10.66 -0.68 -23.22
N LEU A 135 10.19 -1.88 -22.85
CA LEU A 135 9.43 -2.07 -21.63
C LEU A 135 10.38 -1.79 -20.48
N ILE A 136 10.14 -0.69 -19.78
CA ILE A 136 10.85 -0.31 -18.56
C ILE A 136 10.73 -1.48 -17.60
N GLN A 137 11.80 -2.26 -17.44
CA GLN A 137 11.94 -3.20 -16.33
C GLN A 137 11.97 -2.36 -15.06
N ILE A 138 10.81 -2.21 -14.41
CA ILE A 138 10.73 -1.58 -13.10
C ILE A 138 11.45 -2.51 -12.13
N ASN A 139 12.70 -2.17 -11.82
CA ASN A 139 13.53 -2.90 -10.87
C ASN A 139 12.71 -3.11 -9.57
N PRO A 140 12.59 -4.34 -9.04
CA PRO A 140 11.85 -4.60 -7.80
C PRO A 140 12.36 -3.74 -6.62
N ALA A 141 13.63 -3.32 -6.64
CA ALA A 141 14.18 -2.38 -5.66
C ALA A 141 13.48 -1.00 -5.69
N PHE A 142 13.00 -0.56 -6.87
CA PHE A 142 12.27 0.70 -7.04
C PHE A 142 10.89 0.66 -6.37
N LYS A 143 10.19 -0.50 -6.42
CA LYS A 143 8.90 -0.68 -5.72
C LYS A 143 9.04 -0.57 -4.21
N TYR A 144 10.11 -1.17 -3.64
CA TYR A 144 10.39 -1.04 -2.20
C TYR A 144 10.77 0.40 -1.79
N SER A 145 11.47 1.13 -2.65
CA SER A 145 11.83 2.53 -2.39
C SER A 145 10.62 3.48 -2.45
N ILE A 146 9.66 3.24 -3.35
CA ILE A 146 8.38 3.99 -3.40
C ILE A 146 7.59 3.77 -2.10
N LEU A 147 7.43 2.51 -1.66
CA LEU A 147 6.71 2.20 -0.43
C LEU A 147 7.37 2.83 0.81
N GLN A 148 8.70 2.84 0.87
CA GLN A 148 9.43 3.45 1.98
C GLN A 148 9.29 4.97 1.99
N ASN A 149 9.28 5.61 0.81
CA ASN A 149 9.03 7.06 0.70
C ASN A 149 7.57 7.45 1.00
N PHE A 150 6.63 6.51 0.91
CA PHE A 150 5.23 6.74 1.27
C PHE A 150 5.04 6.85 2.79
N ILE A 151 5.75 6.03 3.57
CA ILE A 151 5.65 5.98 5.04
C ILE A 151 6.42 7.15 5.68
N VAL A 152 7.64 7.40 5.23
CA VAL A 152 8.48 8.47 5.76
C VAL A 152 9.05 9.28 4.59
N PRO A 153 8.59 10.54 4.41
CA PRO A 153 9.14 11.43 3.39
C PRO A 153 10.66 11.54 3.50
N GLY A 154 11.37 11.25 2.42
CA GLY A 154 12.84 11.31 2.36
C GLY A 154 13.56 9.97 2.57
N TRP A 155 12.92 8.93 3.10
CA TRP A 155 13.56 7.61 3.29
C TRP A 155 13.98 6.99 1.94
N GLY A 156 13.09 7.04 0.95
CA GLY A 156 13.37 6.51 -0.39
C GLY A 156 14.52 7.24 -1.08
N GLN A 157 14.61 8.57 -0.88
CA GLN A 157 15.67 9.41 -1.45
C GLN A 157 17.06 9.13 -0.87
N ILE A 158 17.14 8.75 0.41
CA ILE A 158 18.41 8.33 1.03
C ILE A 158 18.91 7.04 0.37
N LYS A 159 18.01 6.10 0.09
CA LYS A 159 18.36 4.82 -0.55
C LYS A 159 18.64 4.94 -2.05
N SER A 160 18.07 5.93 -2.74
CA SER A 160 18.31 6.18 -4.16
C SER A 160 19.54 7.06 -4.43
N GLY A 161 20.39 7.33 -3.43
CA GLY A 161 21.67 8.03 -3.60
C GLY A 161 21.63 9.55 -3.47
N SER A 162 20.46 10.18 -3.32
CA SER A 162 20.35 11.63 -3.11
C SER A 162 20.35 11.99 -1.61
N LEU A 163 21.50 11.79 -0.96
CA LEU A 163 21.65 11.84 0.50
C LEU A 163 21.27 13.21 1.09
N THR A 164 21.73 14.31 0.51
CA THR A 164 21.47 15.67 1.03
C THR A 164 19.98 16.02 1.01
N LYS A 165 19.30 15.76 -0.12
CA LYS A 165 17.85 16.01 -0.26
C LYS A 165 17.05 15.13 0.70
N GLY A 166 17.36 13.83 0.73
CA GLY A 166 16.69 12.86 1.60
C GLY A 166 16.82 13.22 3.08
N ILE A 167 18.01 13.62 3.53
CA ILE A 167 18.23 14.06 4.92
C ILE A 167 17.45 15.34 5.21
N THR A 168 17.50 16.36 4.34
CA THR A 168 16.77 17.61 4.59
C THR A 168 15.26 17.40 4.72
N LEU A 169 14.66 16.60 3.83
CA LEU A 169 13.24 16.26 3.89
C LEU A 169 12.90 15.41 5.11
N ALA A 170 13.74 14.43 5.47
CA ALA A 170 13.52 13.61 6.64
C ALA A 170 13.59 14.43 7.94
N THR A 171 14.60 15.29 8.09
CA THR A 171 14.74 16.17 9.27
C THR A 171 13.57 17.14 9.36
N LEU A 172 13.20 17.81 8.27
CA LEU A 172 12.09 18.76 8.25
C LEU A 172 10.76 18.07 8.57
N SER A 173 10.49 16.91 7.96
CA SER A 173 9.27 16.14 8.20
C SER A 173 9.18 15.64 9.63
N THR A 174 10.30 15.15 10.18
CA THR A 174 10.37 14.64 11.56
C THR A 174 10.17 15.76 12.58
N ALA A 175 10.83 16.91 12.38
CA ALA A 175 10.66 18.07 13.24
C ALA A 175 9.21 18.59 13.20
N ASN A 176 8.62 18.67 12.00
CA ASN A 176 7.24 19.10 11.83
C ASN A 176 6.24 18.13 12.47
N LEU A 177 6.47 16.82 12.34
CA LEU A 177 5.66 15.78 12.99
C LEU A 177 5.72 15.86 14.52
N ALA A 178 6.93 16.02 15.09
CA ALA A 178 7.12 16.18 16.52
C ALA A 178 6.40 17.44 17.05
N ALA A 179 6.54 18.56 16.33
CA ALA A 179 5.82 19.78 16.65
C ALA A 179 4.30 19.59 16.57
N MET A 180 3.80 18.90 15.53
CA MET A 180 2.37 18.61 15.36
C MET A 180 1.81 17.80 16.54
N ILE A 181 2.50 16.74 16.99
CA ILE A 181 2.11 15.93 18.16
C ILE A 181 2.06 16.81 19.42
N TYR A 182 3.08 17.64 19.64
CA TYR A 182 3.10 18.58 20.77
C TYR A 182 1.91 19.54 20.72
N PHE A 183 1.63 20.15 19.58
CA PHE A 183 0.55 21.12 19.43
C PHE A 183 -0.84 20.49 19.47
N ILE A 184 -1.02 19.22 19.07
CA ILE A 184 -2.27 18.48 19.31
C ILE A 184 -2.53 18.39 20.81
N SER A 185 -1.56 17.91 21.59
CA SER A 185 -1.69 17.76 23.04
C SER A 185 -1.92 19.11 23.73
N ASN A 186 -1.11 20.12 23.39
CA ASN A 186 -1.21 21.46 23.96
C ASN A 186 -2.55 22.15 23.62
N THR A 187 -3.08 21.95 22.41
CA THR A 187 -4.40 22.50 22.03
C THR A 187 -5.50 21.87 22.87
N ASN A 188 -5.50 20.54 23.03
CA ASN A 188 -6.51 19.84 23.83
C ASN A 188 -6.49 20.28 25.30
N LYS A 189 -5.30 20.50 25.86
CA LYS A 189 -5.16 21.03 27.23
C LYS A 189 -5.77 22.43 27.35
N LYS A 190 -5.41 23.35 26.45
CA LYS A 190 -5.91 24.74 26.47
C LYS A 190 -7.40 24.84 26.17
N GLU A 191 -7.92 23.95 25.34
CA GLU A 191 -9.35 23.81 25.09
C GLU A 191 -10.09 23.45 26.38
N HIS A 192 -9.59 22.44 27.10
CA HIS A 192 -10.14 22.08 28.41
C HIS A 192 -10.09 23.26 29.39
N ASP A 193 -8.93 23.92 29.53
CA ASP A 193 -8.77 25.08 30.42
C ASP A 193 -9.72 26.23 30.07
N TYR A 194 -10.04 26.43 28.79
CA TYR A 194 -11.02 27.41 28.33
C TYR A 194 -12.46 27.01 28.66
N LEU A 195 -12.81 25.74 28.45
CA LEU A 195 -14.18 25.25 28.67
C LEU A 195 -14.60 25.20 30.14
N ILE A 196 -13.64 25.05 31.06
CA ILE A 196 -13.91 25.03 32.50
C ILE A 196 -13.81 26.42 33.16
N GLU A 197 -13.35 27.44 32.42
CA GLU A 197 -13.17 28.78 32.96
C GLU A 197 -14.53 29.44 33.23
N THR A 198 -14.70 29.98 34.44
CA THR A 198 -15.93 30.64 34.88
C THR A 198 -15.73 32.13 35.16
N ASP A 199 -14.48 32.58 35.31
CA ASP A 199 -14.15 33.98 35.48
C ASP A 199 -14.23 34.73 34.14
N LYS A 200 -15.17 35.67 34.05
CA LYS A 200 -15.39 36.51 32.86
C LYS A 200 -14.17 37.35 32.48
N SER A 201 -13.31 37.71 33.44
CA SER A 201 -12.10 38.50 33.18
C SER A 201 -11.00 37.68 32.51
N LEU A 202 -10.96 36.36 32.74
CA LEU A 202 -9.97 35.44 32.19
C LEU A 202 -10.44 34.75 30.91
N PHE A 203 -11.75 34.71 30.65
CA PHE A 203 -12.34 34.00 29.52
C PHE A 203 -11.70 34.35 28.17
N GLN A 204 -11.53 35.64 27.87
CA GLN A 204 -10.93 36.09 26.61
C GLN A 204 -9.47 35.63 26.49
N GLN A 205 -8.70 35.72 27.57
CA GLN A 205 -7.31 35.27 27.59
C GLN A 205 -7.18 33.77 27.33
N LYS A 206 -8.04 32.95 27.94
CA LYS A 206 -8.07 31.50 27.74
C LYS A 206 -8.46 31.15 26.30
N TYR A 207 -9.48 31.82 25.76
CA TYR A 207 -9.89 31.67 24.37
C TYR A 207 -8.75 32.00 23.40
N ASP A 208 -8.08 33.13 23.58
CA ASP A 208 -6.99 33.56 22.69
C ASP A 208 -5.81 32.57 22.73
N SER A 209 -5.48 32.06 23.92
CA SER A 209 -4.46 31.03 24.10
C SER A 209 -4.80 29.73 23.38
N PHE A 210 -6.05 29.26 23.50
CA PHE A 210 -6.57 28.09 22.78
C PHE A 210 -6.54 28.31 21.26
N ASN A 211 -7.11 29.43 20.79
CA ASN A 211 -7.22 29.76 19.38
C ASN A 211 -5.85 29.86 18.68
N SER A 212 -4.86 30.44 19.36
CA SER A 212 -3.48 30.50 18.86
C SER A 212 -2.87 29.11 18.69
N SER A 213 -3.01 28.23 19.70
CA SER A 213 -2.55 26.84 19.60
C SER A 213 -3.28 26.05 18.50
N PHE A 214 -4.59 26.24 18.37
CA PHE A 214 -5.41 25.62 17.32
C PHE A 214 -4.96 26.03 15.91
N LYS A 215 -4.72 27.33 15.68
CA LYS A 215 -4.19 27.83 14.40
C LYS A 215 -2.82 27.22 14.10
N THR A 216 -1.94 27.17 15.10
CA THR A 216 -0.59 26.61 14.95
C THR A 216 -0.64 25.12 14.61
N ARG A 217 -1.50 24.35 15.29
CA ARG A 217 -1.76 22.94 14.97
C ARG A 217 -2.16 22.76 13.50
N ASN A 218 -3.10 23.56 13.01
CA ASN A 218 -3.58 23.44 11.64
C ASN A 218 -2.51 23.85 10.61
N ILE A 219 -1.69 24.85 10.92
CA ILE A 219 -0.53 25.23 10.09
C ILE A 219 0.47 24.06 9.99
N LEU A 220 0.77 23.39 11.11
CA LEU A 220 1.69 22.24 11.13
C LEU A 220 1.14 21.03 10.36
N ILE A 221 -0.17 20.76 10.46
CA ILE A 221 -0.82 19.72 9.66
C ILE A 221 -0.72 20.06 8.17
N ALA A 222 -1.06 21.29 7.79
CA ALA A 222 -1.00 21.74 6.40
C ALA A 222 0.43 21.71 5.85
N SER A 223 1.42 22.18 6.62
CA SER A 223 2.83 22.13 6.22
C SER A 223 3.32 20.69 6.04
N TYR A 224 2.88 19.77 6.90
CA TYR A 224 3.22 18.34 6.76
C TYR A 224 2.70 17.78 5.44
N VAL A 225 1.43 18.07 5.10
CA VAL A 225 0.82 17.63 3.83
C VAL A 225 1.58 18.20 2.63
N VAL A 226 1.98 19.48 2.67
CA VAL A 226 2.77 20.11 1.61
C VAL A 226 4.14 19.45 1.48
N ILE A 227 4.85 19.20 2.58
CA ILE A 227 6.16 18.51 2.57
C ILE A 227 6.01 17.10 2.02
N TRP A 228 4.96 16.38 2.43
CA TRP A 228 4.68 15.03 1.95
C TRP A 228 4.42 15.02 0.44
N LEU A 229 3.54 15.89 -0.07
CA LEU A 229 3.26 16.01 -1.50
C LEU A 229 4.52 16.40 -2.29
N TYR A 230 5.28 17.38 -1.81
CA TYR A 230 6.55 17.77 -2.42
C TYR A 230 7.53 16.59 -2.51
N SER A 231 7.66 15.80 -1.45
CA SER A 231 8.52 14.62 -1.44
C SER A 231 8.07 13.55 -2.43
N GLN A 232 6.76 13.35 -2.62
CA GLN A 232 6.27 12.41 -3.64
C GLN A 232 6.56 12.92 -5.06
N LEU A 233 6.35 14.21 -5.32
CA LEU A 233 6.60 14.82 -6.63
C LEU A 233 8.10 14.81 -6.98
N ASP A 234 8.99 15.22 -6.06
CA ASP A 234 10.44 15.21 -6.28
C ASP A 234 10.96 13.79 -6.52
N PHE A 235 10.45 12.80 -5.78
CA PHE A 235 10.82 11.40 -5.99
C PHE A 235 10.36 10.87 -7.37
N LEU A 236 9.12 11.18 -7.79
CA LEU A 236 8.57 10.69 -9.05
C LEU A 236 9.21 11.35 -10.29
N PHE A 237 9.50 12.65 -10.24
CA PHE A 237 9.95 13.40 -11.42
C PHE A 237 11.46 13.60 -11.50
N ILE A 238 12.16 13.72 -10.36
CA ILE A 238 13.55 14.18 -10.34
C ILE A 238 14.49 13.00 -10.00
N SER A 239 14.14 12.16 -9.02
CA SER A 239 14.98 11.01 -8.64
C SER A 239 15.03 9.88 -9.68
N GLY A 240 14.01 9.78 -10.55
CA GLY A 240 14.00 8.83 -11.67
C GLY A 240 15.01 9.16 -12.79
N SER A 241 15.40 10.43 -12.95
CA SER A 241 16.28 10.86 -14.04
C SER A 241 17.76 10.56 -13.79
N ASN A 242 18.23 10.72 -12.55
CA ASN A 242 19.65 10.56 -12.19
C ASN A 242 20.10 9.09 -12.05
N SER A 243 19.16 8.14 -12.08
CA SER A 243 19.47 6.70 -12.02
C SER A 243 19.78 6.10 -13.39
N SER A 244 19.62 6.87 -14.47
CA SER A 244 19.81 6.44 -15.86
C SER A 244 20.95 7.16 -16.61
N GLU A 245 21.63 8.12 -15.99
CA GLU A 245 22.85 8.73 -16.53
C GLU A 245 24.06 7.79 -16.36
N ASN A 246 24.04 6.68 -17.09
CA ASN A 246 25.28 6.08 -17.58
C ASN A 246 25.10 5.22 -18.83
N ASN A 247 23.92 5.18 -19.47
CA ASN A 247 23.77 4.50 -20.76
C ASN A 247 22.85 5.26 -21.72
N PHE A 248 23.51 5.92 -22.67
CA PHE A 248 23.13 6.23 -24.04
C PHE A 248 21.86 7.05 -24.36
N ILE A 249 22.17 8.10 -25.13
CA ILE A 249 21.32 9.02 -25.87
C ILE A 249 20.21 8.28 -26.63
N SER A 250 18.96 8.65 -26.38
CA SER A 250 17.88 8.56 -27.35
C SER A 250 16.83 9.60 -27.00
N THR A 251 16.57 10.50 -27.94
CA THR A 251 15.53 11.53 -27.90
C THR A 251 14.16 10.85 -27.88
N THR A 252 13.69 10.49 -26.69
CA THR A 252 12.38 9.86 -26.52
C THR A 252 11.30 10.94 -26.46
N ARG A 253 10.41 10.96 -27.46
CA ARG A 253 9.13 11.66 -27.36
C ARG A 253 8.36 11.05 -26.20
N LEU A 254 8.11 11.88 -25.19
CA LEU A 254 7.45 11.49 -23.95
C LEU A 254 5.93 11.45 -24.20
N LEU A 255 5.43 10.31 -24.68
CA LEU A 255 4.01 9.99 -24.66
C LEU A 255 3.73 9.26 -23.34
N ILE A 256 3.31 10.00 -22.32
CA ILE A 256 2.69 9.40 -21.13
C ILE A 256 1.27 9.03 -21.53
N GLU A 257 1.06 7.75 -21.83
CA GLU A 257 -0.28 7.16 -21.92
C GLU A 257 -0.65 6.64 -20.53
N THR A 258 -1.10 7.53 -19.65
CA THR A 258 -1.70 7.12 -18.38
C THR A 258 -3.09 6.55 -18.66
N ALA A 259 -3.15 5.26 -18.97
CA ALA A 259 -4.38 4.49 -18.96
C ALA A 259 -4.76 4.13 -17.51
N TYR A 260 -5.11 5.14 -16.71
CA TYR A 260 -5.85 4.95 -15.47
C TYR A 260 -6.90 6.05 -15.37
N TYR A 261 -8.17 5.66 -15.30
CA TYR A 261 -9.37 6.51 -15.32
C TYR A 261 -9.67 7.24 -16.63
N GLY A 262 -9.86 6.54 -17.76
CA GLY A 262 -10.77 6.93 -18.86
C GLY A 262 -10.80 8.37 -19.40
N VAL A 263 -9.83 9.24 -19.08
CA VAL A 263 -9.77 10.64 -19.46
C VAL A 263 -8.45 10.83 -20.18
N GLN A 264 -8.53 11.00 -21.50
CA GLN A 264 -7.38 11.35 -22.32
C GLN A 264 -7.13 12.86 -22.22
N LEU A 265 -6.10 13.26 -21.47
CA LEU A 265 -5.55 14.61 -21.51
C LEU A 265 -4.28 14.59 -22.37
N SER A 266 -4.37 15.15 -23.58
CA SER A 266 -3.22 15.35 -24.45
C SER A 266 -2.75 16.80 -24.34
N TYR A 267 -1.50 17.01 -23.93
CA TYR A 267 -0.87 18.32 -23.94
C TYR A 267 0.31 18.31 -24.93
N ARG A 268 0.32 19.28 -25.84
CA ARG A 268 1.48 19.61 -26.69
C ARG A 268 2.16 20.84 -26.10
N LEU A 269 3.39 20.70 -25.64
CA LEU A 269 4.24 21.84 -25.32
C LEU A 269 5.17 22.12 -26.50
N PRO A 270 5.16 23.33 -27.08
CA PRO A 270 6.19 23.75 -28.02
C PRO A 270 7.43 24.13 -27.22
N LEU A 271 8.54 23.42 -27.45
CA LEU A 271 9.86 23.89 -27.05
C LEU A 271 10.46 24.61 -28.26
N GLN A 272 10.61 25.93 -28.15
CA GLN A 272 11.56 26.69 -28.97
C GLN A 272 12.89 26.74 -28.21
N PHE A 273 13.95 26.43 -28.93
CA PHE A 273 15.33 26.28 -28.45
C PHE A 273 15.91 27.58 -27.89
#